data_AF-A0A7S9LSH9-F1
#
_entry.id   AF-A0A7S9LSH9-F1
#
_cell.length_a   1.000
_cell.length_b   1.000
_cell.length_c   1.000
_cell.angle_alpha   90.00
_cell.angle_beta   90.00
_cell.angle_gamma   90.00
#
_symmetry.space_group_name_H-M   'P 1'
#
loop_
_entity.id
_entity.type
_entity.pdbx_description
1 polymer ?
#
loop_
_entity_poly.entity_id
_entity_poly.type
_entity_poly.pdbx_seq_one_letter_code
_entity_poly.pdbx_strand_id
1 'polypeptide(L)'
;MRIAGLILATVLIALIWYTSRYWDLALWPREGLFGVEAIRPQGDLVTQWTQGTPWRPYNIVLWAIGWFLVLSFVQWVLEKVRR
;
A
#
# COMPACT_ATOMS: atom_id res chain seq x y z
N MET A 1 16.66 3.84 -18.12
CA MET A 1 15.45 4.28 -17.38
C MET A 1 14.27 3.29 -17.39
N ARG A 2 14.06 2.46 -18.42
CA ARG A 2 12.96 1.46 -18.42
C ARG A 2 13.02 0.47 -17.25
N ILE A 3 14.22 -0.04 -16.93
CA ILE A 3 14.44 -0.99 -15.84
C ILE A 3 14.18 -0.35 -14.47
N ALA A 4 14.61 0.89 -14.25
CA ALA A 4 14.37 1.60 -12.99
C ALA A 4 12.87 1.84 -12.73
N GLY A 5 12.10 2.19 -13.76
CA GLY A 5 10.64 2.33 -13.65
C GLY A 5 9.94 0.99 -13.36
N LEU A 6 10.41 -0.10 -13.97
CA LEU A 6 9.90 -1.44 -13.69
C LEU A 6 10.23 -1.88 -12.26
N ILE A 7 11.45 -1.67 -11.77
CA ILE A 7 11.84 -1.97 -10.39
C ILE A 7 10.97 -1.19 -9.42
N LEU A 8 10.76 0.11 -9.64
CA LEU A 8 9.92 0.93 -8.77
C LEU A 8 8.47 0.44 -8.76
N ALA A 9 7.92 0.10 -9.93
CA ALA A 9 6.57 -0.47 -10.03
C ALA A 9 6.47 -1.82 -9.31
N THR A 10 7.47 -2.70 -9.45
CA THR A 10 7.50 -4.00 -8.76
C THR A 10 7.59 -3.84 -7.24
N VAL A 11 8.42 -2.92 -6.73
CA VAL A 11 8.53 -2.63 -5.30
C VAL A 11 7.21 -2.06 -4.76
N LEU A 12 6.57 -1.17 -5.51
CA LEU A 12 5.27 -0.62 -5.18
C LEU A 12 4.20 -1.71 -5.11
N ILE A 13 4.13 -2.58 -6.12
CA ILE A 13 3.20 -3.72 -6.13
C ILE A 13 3.45 -4.66 -4.94
N ALA A 14 4.71 -4.93 -4.62
CA ALA A 14 5.07 -5.74 -3.46
C ALA A 14 4.63 -5.09 -2.13
N LEU A 15 4.76 -3.76 -2.01
CA LEU A 15 4.27 -2.99 -0.85
C LEU A 15 2.74 -3.04 -0.72
N ILE A 16 1.99 -2.94 -1.84
CA ILE A 16 0.53 -3.15 -1.82
C ILE A 16 0.22 -4.53 -1.28
N TRP A 17 0.86 -5.55 -1.84
CA TRP A 17 0.59 -6.94 -1.48
C TRP A 17 0.88 -7.20 -0.01
N TYR A 18 1.94 -6.60 0.51
CA TYR A 18 2.30 -6.69 1.91
C TYR A 18 1.29 -6.00 2.84
N THR A 19 0.75 -4.86 2.42
CA THR A 19 -0.14 -4.03 3.25
C THR A 19 -1.63 -4.29 3.03
N SER A 20 -2.00 -4.97 1.94
CA SER A 20 -3.39 -5.27 1.60
C SER A 20 -3.97 -6.34 2.52
N ARG A 21 -4.85 -5.90 3.42
CA ARG A 21 -5.68 -6.75 4.30
C ARG A 21 -6.60 -7.71 3.53
N TYR A 22 -6.87 -7.44 2.24
CA TYR A 22 -7.82 -8.22 1.43
C TYR A 22 -7.22 -9.52 0.88
N TRP A 23 -5.94 -9.78 1.14
CA TRP A 23 -5.33 -11.07 0.90
C TRP A 23 -5.53 -11.96 2.12
N ASP A 24 -6.45 -12.93 2.03
CA ASP A 24 -6.70 -13.96 3.06
C ASP A 24 -5.50 -14.89 3.27
N LEU A 25 -4.52 -14.86 2.36
CA LEU A 25 -3.29 -15.62 2.48
C LEU A 25 -2.37 -14.94 3.49
N ALA A 26 -2.26 -15.54 4.68
CA ALA A 26 -1.28 -15.17 5.71
C ALA A 26 0.15 -15.53 5.27
N LEU A 27 0.63 -14.89 4.21
CA LEU A 27 1.95 -15.12 3.61
C LEU A 27 3.09 -14.52 4.43
N TRP A 28 2.77 -13.72 5.45
CA TRP A 28 3.74 -12.96 6.22
C TRP A 28 3.53 -13.19 7.72
N PRO A 29 4.62 -13.41 8.49
CA PRO A 29 4.53 -13.55 9.94
C PRO A 29 3.99 -12.27 10.60
N ARG A 30 3.12 -12.42 11.60
CA ARG A 30 2.45 -11.31 12.32
C ARG A 30 3.37 -10.44 13.16
N GLU A 31 4.67 -10.75 13.17
CA GLU A 31 5.73 -10.09 13.91
C GLU A 31 6.10 -8.71 13.31
N GLY A 32 5.60 -8.40 12.11
CA GLY A 32 5.86 -7.13 11.43
C GLY A 32 7.19 -7.11 10.68
N LEU A 33 7.35 -6.14 9.77
CA LEU A 33 8.55 -6.05 8.94
C LEU A 33 9.75 -5.75 9.85
N PHE A 34 10.81 -6.57 9.80
CA PHE A 34 12.00 -6.46 10.67
C PHE A 34 11.72 -6.54 12.18
N GLY A 35 10.61 -7.15 12.61
CA GLY A 35 10.23 -7.27 14.03
C GLY A 35 9.56 -6.02 14.61
N VAL A 36 9.22 -5.04 13.77
CA VAL A 36 8.49 -3.83 14.18
C VAL A 36 6.98 -4.10 14.08
N GLU A 37 6.32 -4.31 15.22
CA GLU A 37 4.86 -4.59 15.29
C GLU A 37 3.98 -3.48 14.67
N ALA A 38 4.46 -2.23 14.67
CA ALA A 38 3.73 -1.12 14.06
C ALA A 38 3.61 -1.25 12.52
N ILE A 39 4.48 -2.05 11.89
CA ILE A 39 4.49 -2.34 10.44
C ILE A 39 4.00 -3.77 10.22
N ARG A 40 2.91 -4.13 10.89
CA ARG A 40 2.27 -5.43 10.75
C ARG A 40 1.78 -5.66 9.31
N PRO A 41 2.02 -6.84 8.72
CA PRO A 41 1.40 -7.21 7.45
C PRO A 41 -0.13 -7.21 7.62
N GLN A 42 -0.86 -6.92 6.53
CA GLN A 42 -2.31 -6.70 6.55
C GLN A 42 -2.74 -5.49 7.41
N GLY A 43 -1.85 -4.49 7.51
CA GLY A 43 -1.98 -3.28 8.31
C GLY A 43 -3.39 -2.71 8.31
N ASP A 44 -4.04 -2.83 9.47
CA ASP A 44 -5.36 -2.29 9.76
C ASP A 44 -5.34 -0.75 9.85
N LEU A 45 -4.30 -0.07 9.34
CA LEU A 45 -4.08 1.37 9.44
C LEU A 45 -5.26 2.18 8.90
N VAL A 46 -5.78 1.82 7.72
CA VAL A 46 -6.95 2.49 7.16
C VAL A 46 -8.19 2.23 8.04
N THR A 47 -8.33 1.03 8.58
CA THR A 47 -9.44 0.71 9.49
C THR A 47 -9.32 1.40 10.83
N GLN A 48 -8.11 1.48 11.40
CA GLN A 48 -7.81 2.20 12.63
C GLN A 48 -8.06 3.69 12.42
N TRP A 49 -7.69 4.22 11.25
CA TRP A 49 -7.94 5.60 10.89
C TRP A 49 -9.43 5.89 10.68
N THR A 50 -10.21 4.94 10.16
CA THR A 50 -11.67 5.08 10.00
C THR A 50 -12.48 4.60 11.20
N GLN A 51 -11.84 4.14 12.30
CA GLN A 51 -12.56 3.78 13.52
C GLN A 51 -13.36 4.96 14.05
N GLY A 52 -14.63 4.70 14.41
CA GLY A 52 -15.55 5.73 14.90
C GLY A 52 -16.15 6.63 13.82
N THR A 53 -15.80 6.44 12.54
CA THR A 53 -16.38 7.21 11.44
C THR A 53 -17.39 6.39 10.62
N PRO A 54 -18.38 7.03 9.97
CA PRO A 54 -19.30 6.35 9.05
C PRO A 54 -18.61 5.80 7.80
N TRP A 55 -17.32 6.10 7.60
CA TRP A 55 -16.51 5.65 6.47
C TRP A 55 -15.97 4.23 6.62
N ARG A 56 -16.08 3.62 7.81
CA ARG A 56 -15.60 2.27 8.11
C ARG A 56 -16.05 1.17 7.11
N PRO A 57 -17.28 1.16 6.57
CA PRO A 57 -17.69 0.17 5.56
C PRO A 57 -16.96 0.35 4.22
N TYR A 58 -16.49 1.57 3.95
CA TYR A 58 -15.85 1.96 2.69
C TYR A 58 -14.32 1.84 2.74
N ASN A 59 -13.77 1.10 3.71
CA ASN A 59 -12.33 0.91 3.83
C ASN A 59 -11.67 0.45 2.53
N ILE A 60 -12.33 -0.44 1.77
CA ILE A 60 -11.79 -0.96 0.50
C ILE A 60 -11.69 0.14 -0.55
N VAL A 61 -12.66 1.05 -0.56
CA VAL A 61 -12.72 2.18 -1.49
C VAL A 61 -11.65 3.20 -1.11
N LEU A 62 -11.52 3.53 0.17
CA LEU A 62 -10.45 4.41 0.67
C LEU A 62 -9.06 3.84 0.39
N TRP A 63 -8.91 2.52 0.54
CA TRP A 63 -7.69 1.81 0.18
C TRP A 63 -7.38 1.93 -1.31
N ALA A 64 -8.38 1.67 -2.17
CA ALA A 64 -8.23 1.80 -3.62
C ALA A 64 -7.87 3.23 -4.04
N ILE A 65 -8.54 4.24 -3.46
CA ILE A 65 -8.26 5.66 -3.73
C ILE A 65 -6.83 6.01 -3.30
N GLY A 66 -6.44 5.65 -2.08
CA GLY A 66 -5.08 5.88 -1.59
C GLY A 66 -4.04 5.24 -2.51
N TRP A 67 -4.31 4.04 -3.00
CA TRP A 67 -3.42 3.37 -3.93
C TRP A 67 -3.31 4.06 -5.28
N PHE A 68 -4.44 4.45 -5.87
CA PHE A 68 -4.46 5.21 -7.12
C PHE A 68 -3.67 6.52 -6.98
N LEU A 69 -3.84 7.24 -5.87
CA LEU A 69 -3.10 8.48 -5.60
C LEU A 69 -1.59 8.24 -5.52
N VAL A 70 -1.14 7.21 -4.82
CA VAL A 70 0.29 6.84 -4.72
C VAL A 70 0.86 6.51 -6.09
N LEU A 71 0.16 5.67 -6.88
CA LEU A 71 0.58 5.34 -8.23
C LEU A 71 0.63 6.55 -9.16
N SER A 72 -0.40 7.39 -9.14
CA SER A 72 -0.44 8.62 -9.94
C SER A 72 0.68 9.59 -9.55
N PHE A 73 0.97 9.72 -8.27
CA PHE A 73 2.08 10.54 -7.79
C PHE A 73 3.43 9.99 -8.26
N VAL A 74 3.65 8.68 -8.13
CA VAL A 74 4.86 8.02 -8.62
C VAL A 74 5.01 8.20 -10.13
N GLN A 75 3.94 7.99 -10.89
CA GLN A 75 3.94 8.22 -12.33
C GLN A 75 4.31 9.67 -12.66
N TRP A 76 3.71 10.64 -11.97
CA TRP A 76 4.02 12.06 -12.15
C TRP A 76 5.48 12.39 -11.84
N VAL A 77 6.04 11.86 -10.74
CA VAL A 77 7.46 12.04 -10.40
C VAL A 77 8.35 11.44 -11.48
N LEU A 78 8.05 10.22 -11.94
CA LEU A 78 8.83 9.55 -12.99
C LEU A 78 8.77 10.30 -14.32
N GLU A 79 7.60 10.81 -14.71
CA GLU A 79 7.43 11.63 -15.91
C GLU A 79 8.20 12.95 -15.81
N LYS A 80 8.21 13.55 -14.62
CA LYS A 80 8.95 14.79 -14.36
C LYS A 80 10.47 14.57 -14.40
N VAL A 81 10.97 13.48 -13.85
CA VAL A 81 12.40 13.10 -13.89
C VAL A 81 12.85 12.73 -15.31
N ARG A 82 11.93 12.32 -16.17
CA ARG A 82 12.22 11.95 -17.57
C ARG A 82 12.33 13.16 -18.51
N ARG A 83 11.76 14.31 -18.16
CA ARG A 83 11.90 15.58 -18.92
C ARG A 83 13.16 16.31 -18.51
#